data_AF-A0A8J4WZ82-F1
#
_entry.id   AF-A0A8J4WZ82-F1
#
_cell.length_a   1.000
_cell.length_b   1.000
_cell.length_c   1.000
_cell.angle_alpha   90.00
_cell.angle_beta   90.00
_cell.angle_gamma   90.00
#
_symmetry.space_group_name_H-M   'P 1'
#
loop_
_entity.id
_entity.type
_entity.pdbx_description
1 polymer ?
#
loop_
_entity_poly.entity_id
_entity_poly.type
_entity_poly.pdbx_seq_one_letter_code
_entity_poly.pdbx_strand_id
1 'polypeptide(L)'
;LVAMAVWERVEAVLNVGLRVPSIMLLEVLYRWDVSSFFQKIQRSSLNNNPLFQYKYLALYLHYVGYILSLVLLTLPRQHLMRLYLYVLTAVLLFAGHQLSRDYVRSELDSGYEGPLYLDPLSMNRFTTALIGQLVVCTLCSCVMQTKQIWLFSAHLLPLVARLCLVPLETIVFINRFAMILTGLEVLYFLASNLLVPYNLAKNAYRELAQVVEVYGLLALGMSLWNQLVLPMLFMCFWLVLFTLQIYTYFSTRNQPPSRERLLFLFLTSIAECCCSPYSLLGLVFTVSFVALGVLTLCKFYLQGYRAFMNDNAMHRGMTEGITLLILSVQTGLIELQVIHRAFLLSIILFIVVASILQSMLEIADPIVLALGASRDKSLWKHFRAVSLCLFLLIFPAYMVYMICQFFHMDFWLLIIISSSILTSLQVLGTLLIYVLFMVEEIRKAPVENMDEVMYFVNGTYRLLEFVVALFVVAYGVCETLFGQWSVMGSTIILLHAYYNVWLRAQLGWQSFLLRRDAVHKIQSLPTASALQLQQYNDICAICYQ
;
A
#
# COMPACT_ATOMS: atom_id res chain seq x y z
N LEU A 1 -15.71 -21.85 -16.57
CA LEU A 1 -15.30 -21.55 -15.17
C LEU A 1 -13.98 -20.78 -15.12
N VAL A 2 -12.85 -21.33 -15.60
CA VAL A 2 -11.55 -20.62 -15.61
C VAL A 2 -11.61 -19.30 -16.40
N ALA A 3 -12.21 -19.29 -17.59
CA ALA A 3 -12.37 -18.07 -18.39
C ALA A 3 -13.23 -17.00 -17.70
N MET A 4 -14.26 -17.40 -16.95
CA MET A 4 -15.11 -16.46 -16.19
C MET A 4 -14.35 -15.88 -15.00
N ALA A 5 -13.59 -16.70 -14.27
CA ALA A 5 -12.75 -16.23 -13.17
C ALA A 5 -11.61 -15.31 -13.64
N VAL A 6 -11.05 -15.56 -14.82
CA VAL A 6 -10.06 -14.65 -15.44
C VAL A 6 -10.73 -13.34 -15.85
N TRP A 7 -11.93 -13.39 -16.44
CA TRP A 7 -12.68 -12.20 -16.82
C TRP A 7 -13.01 -11.32 -15.61
N GLU A 8 -13.55 -11.89 -14.53
CA GLU A 8 -13.84 -11.16 -13.29
C GLU A 8 -12.59 -10.49 -12.69
N ARG A 9 -11.44 -11.16 -12.72
CA ARG A 9 -10.16 -10.58 -12.27
C ARG A 9 -9.72 -9.42 -13.16
N VAL A 10 -9.83 -9.56 -14.48
CA VAL A 10 -9.52 -8.50 -15.43
C VAL A 10 -10.46 -7.30 -15.22
N GLU A 11 -11.75 -7.55 -14.97
CA GLU A 11 -12.71 -6.50 -14.67
C GLU A 11 -12.38 -5.75 -13.38
N ALA A 12 -11.95 -6.46 -12.33
CA ALA A 12 -11.52 -5.85 -11.07
C ALA A 12 -10.26 -4.98 -11.25
N VAL A 13 -9.25 -5.48 -11.98
CA VAL A 13 -8.03 -4.72 -12.29
C VAL A 13 -8.36 -3.48 -13.13
N LEU A 14 -9.23 -3.62 -14.13
CA LEU A 14 -9.66 -2.50 -14.97
C LEU A 14 -10.43 -1.44 -14.15
N ASN A 15 -11.29 -1.88 -13.22
CA ASN A 15 -12.03 -0.98 -12.33
C ASN A 15 -11.08 -0.14 -11.47
N VAL A 16 -10.02 -0.75 -10.94
CA VAL A 16 -8.98 -0.03 -10.19
C VAL A 16 -8.18 0.90 -11.11
N GLY A 17 -7.66 0.38 -12.22
CA GLY A 17 -6.81 1.12 -13.15
C GLY A 17 -7.46 2.38 -13.72
N LEU A 18 -8.76 2.31 -14.06
CA LEU A 18 -9.51 3.47 -14.56
C LEU A 18 -9.74 4.54 -13.47
N ARG A 19 -9.71 4.20 -12.18
CA ARG A 19 -10.00 5.13 -11.07
C ARG A 19 -8.74 5.75 -10.44
N VAL A 20 -7.56 5.15 -10.64
CA VAL A 20 -6.28 5.72 -10.16
C VAL A 20 -6.05 7.16 -10.63
N PRO A 21 -6.32 7.54 -11.91
CA PRO A 21 -6.14 8.91 -12.36
C PRO A 21 -7.02 9.94 -11.61
N SER A 22 -8.18 9.53 -11.11
CA SER A 22 -9.06 10.41 -10.31
C SER A 22 -8.43 10.76 -8.97
N ILE A 23 -7.74 9.81 -8.32
CA ILE A 23 -7.00 10.07 -7.07
C ILE A 23 -5.70 10.83 -7.35
N MET A 24 -5.01 10.56 -8.47
CA MET A 24 -3.89 11.41 -8.94
C MET A 24 -4.32 12.86 -9.09
N LEU A 25 -5.51 13.11 -9.65
CA LEU A 25 -6.03 14.46 -9.80
C LEU A 25 -6.30 15.11 -8.43
N LEU A 26 -6.88 14.37 -7.47
CA LEU A 26 -7.04 14.84 -6.08
C LEU A 26 -5.70 15.18 -5.43
N GLU A 27 -4.66 14.36 -5.65
CA GLU A 27 -3.32 14.60 -5.13
C GLU A 27 -2.72 15.89 -5.70
N VAL A 28 -2.83 16.09 -7.01
CA VAL A 28 -2.34 17.29 -7.69
C VAL A 28 -3.11 18.52 -7.23
N LEU A 29 -4.44 18.42 -7.09
CA LEU A 29 -5.28 19.50 -6.57
C LEU A 29 -4.94 19.82 -5.12
N TYR A 30 -4.67 18.83 -4.28
CA TYR A 30 -4.27 19.06 -2.89
C TYR A 30 -2.91 19.75 -2.78
N ARG A 31 -1.94 19.35 -3.61
CA ARG A 31 -0.62 19.98 -3.67
C ARG A 31 -0.64 21.35 -4.36
N TRP A 32 -1.72 21.69 -5.06
CA TRP A 32 -1.85 22.98 -5.73
C TRP A 32 -2.01 24.08 -4.69
N ASP A 33 -0.91 24.76 -4.36
CA ASP A 33 -0.96 25.95 -3.54
C ASP A 33 -1.47 27.13 -4.37
N VAL A 34 -2.77 27.38 -4.23
CA VAL A 34 -3.50 28.48 -4.86
C VAL A 34 -2.84 29.83 -4.51
N SER A 35 -2.29 29.97 -3.30
CA SER A 35 -1.69 31.23 -2.83
C SER A 35 -0.35 31.55 -3.54
N SER A 36 0.51 30.56 -3.73
CA SER A 36 1.78 30.72 -4.47
C SER A 36 1.57 31.07 -5.94
N PHE A 37 0.54 30.52 -6.58
CA PHE A 37 0.15 30.85 -7.95
C PHE A 37 -0.29 32.31 -8.05
N PHE A 38 -1.10 32.79 -7.10
CA PHE A 38 -1.48 34.20 -7.03
C PHE A 38 -0.29 35.11 -6.79
N GLN A 39 0.67 34.72 -5.96
CA GLN A 39 1.87 35.53 -5.73
C GLN A 39 2.75 35.63 -6.99
N LYS A 40 2.84 34.56 -7.80
CA LYS A 40 3.53 34.58 -9.11
C LYS A 40 2.81 35.50 -10.11
N ILE A 41 1.49 35.43 -10.20
CA ILE A 41 0.67 36.31 -11.07
C ILE A 41 0.76 37.77 -10.61
N GLN A 42 0.75 38.01 -9.30
CA GLN A 42 0.86 39.34 -8.73
C GLN A 42 2.23 39.99 -9.02
N ARG A 43 3.31 39.19 -9.08
CA ARG A 43 4.63 39.67 -9.50
C ARG A 43 4.73 39.92 -11.00
N SER A 44 4.02 39.18 -11.85
CA SER A 44 4.04 39.38 -13.30
C SER A 44 3.11 40.51 -13.77
N SER A 45 2.06 40.82 -13.00
CA SER A 45 1.04 41.82 -13.37
C SER A 45 1.24 43.12 -12.59
N LEU A 46 2.23 43.92 -12.98
CA LEU A 46 2.49 45.24 -12.38
C LEU A 46 1.60 46.36 -12.93
N ASN A 47 0.57 46.08 -13.73
CA ASN A 47 -0.27 47.13 -14.31
C ASN A 47 -1.76 46.72 -14.42
N ASN A 48 -2.59 47.50 -13.71
CA ASN A 48 -4.06 47.61 -13.78
C ASN A 48 -4.94 46.37 -13.50
N ASN A 49 -5.82 46.53 -12.50
CA ASN A 49 -6.84 45.57 -12.03
C ASN A 49 -7.74 45.02 -13.15
N PRO A 50 -8.08 43.70 -13.11
CA PRO A 50 -8.99 43.17 -12.09
C PRO A 50 -8.42 41.93 -11.36
N LEU A 51 -7.58 42.14 -10.35
CA LEU A 51 -6.97 41.07 -9.54
C LEU A 51 -7.98 40.25 -8.71
N PHE A 52 -9.16 40.81 -8.42
CA PHE A 52 -10.19 40.17 -7.60
C PHE A 52 -10.93 39.04 -8.35
N GLN A 53 -11.17 39.19 -9.65
CA GLN A 53 -11.91 38.21 -10.46
C GLN A 53 -11.12 36.92 -10.71
N TYR A 54 -9.82 37.02 -10.94
CA TYR A 54 -8.95 35.85 -11.13
C TYR A 54 -8.82 35.01 -9.85
N LYS A 55 -8.91 35.65 -8.66
CA LYS A 55 -8.93 34.95 -7.37
C LYS A 55 -10.08 33.96 -7.25
N TYR A 56 -11.29 34.44 -7.54
CA TYR A 56 -12.47 33.58 -7.53
C TYR A 56 -12.43 32.55 -8.67
N LEU A 57 -11.95 32.91 -9.86
CA LEU A 57 -11.86 31.97 -10.97
C LEU A 57 -10.97 30.75 -10.64
N ALA A 58 -9.78 30.96 -10.08
CA ALA A 58 -8.92 29.84 -9.70
C ALA A 58 -9.51 29.01 -8.56
N LEU A 59 -10.17 29.65 -7.60
CA LEU A 59 -10.88 28.97 -6.51
C LEU A 59 -12.05 28.11 -7.05
N TYR A 60 -12.83 28.65 -7.98
CA TYR A 60 -13.91 27.91 -8.66
C TYR A 60 -13.34 26.74 -9.45
N LEU A 61 -12.26 26.92 -10.21
CA LEU A 61 -11.59 25.84 -10.93
C LEU A 61 -11.09 24.75 -9.98
N HIS A 62 -10.56 25.14 -8.82
CA HIS A 62 -10.10 24.20 -7.79
C HIS A 62 -11.27 23.38 -7.24
N TYR A 63 -12.39 24.01 -6.86
CA TYR A 63 -13.59 23.29 -6.40
C TYR A 63 -14.19 22.40 -7.48
N VAL A 64 -14.27 22.89 -8.72
CA VAL A 64 -14.75 22.10 -9.87
C VAL A 64 -13.85 20.88 -10.09
N GLY A 65 -12.53 21.03 -9.94
CA GLY A 65 -11.59 19.92 -9.99
C GLY A 65 -11.86 18.86 -8.93
N TYR A 66 -12.13 19.25 -7.69
CA TYR A 66 -12.49 18.29 -6.61
C TYR A 66 -13.80 17.57 -6.90
N ILE A 67 -14.83 18.32 -7.31
CA ILE A 67 -16.15 17.75 -7.66
C ILE A 67 -15.99 16.76 -8.81
N LEU A 68 -15.27 17.14 -9.86
CA LEU A 68 -15.00 16.27 -11.01
C LEU A 68 -14.28 14.99 -10.58
N SER A 69 -13.26 15.10 -9.73
CA SER A 69 -12.50 13.95 -9.24
C SER A 69 -13.37 12.99 -8.42
N LEU A 70 -14.24 13.52 -7.56
CA LEU A 70 -15.18 12.73 -6.76
C LEU A 70 -16.24 12.04 -7.64
N VAL A 71 -16.75 12.74 -8.65
CA VAL A 71 -17.68 12.17 -9.64
C VAL A 71 -17.00 11.03 -10.40
N LEU A 72 -15.79 11.25 -10.93
CA LEU A 72 -15.05 10.19 -11.64
C LEU A 72 -14.79 8.96 -10.77
N LEU A 73 -14.52 9.15 -9.47
CA LEU A 73 -14.31 8.07 -8.52
C LEU A 73 -15.57 7.23 -8.29
N THR A 74 -16.72 7.90 -8.13
CA THR A 74 -18.01 7.28 -7.78
C THR A 74 -18.74 6.69 -8.98
N LEU A 75 -18.37 7.07 -10.21
CA LEU A 75 -19.06 6.61 -11.41
C LEU A 75 -18.96 5.09 -11.63
N PRO A 76 -20.02 4.47 -12.17
CA PRO A 76 -19.96 3.07 -12.62
C PRO A 76 -18.90 2.87 -13.70
N ARG A 77 -18.22 1.72 -13.67
CA ARG A 77 -17.13 1.35 -14.59
C ARG A 77 -17.47 1.56 -16.07
N GLN A 78 -18.69 1.20 -16.50
CA GLN A 78 -19.10 1.31 -17.91
C GLN A 78 -19.07 2.76 -18.41
N HIS A 79 -19.55 3.70 -17.60
CA HIS A 79 -19.57 5.11 -17.92
C HIS A 79 -18.16 5.71 -17.87
N LEU A 80 -17.36 5.29 -16.90
CA LEU A 80 -15.97 5.70 -16.76
C LEU A 80 -15.14 5.27 -17.99
N MET A 81 -15.28 4.02 -18.43
CA MET A 81 -14.65 3.50 -19.64
C MET A 81 -15.05 4.32 -20.87
N ARG A 82 -16.35 4.58 -21.06
CA ARG A 82 -16.84 5.39 -22.19
C ARG A 82 -16.24 6.81 -22.18
N LEU A 83 -16.15 7.43 -21.01
CA LEU A 83 -15.54 8.76 -20.85
C LEU A 83 -14.05 8.74 -21.23
N TYR A 84 -13.28 7.75 -20.77
CA TYR A 84 -11.87 7.63 -21.14
C TYR A 84 -11.67 7.32 -22.63
N LEU A 85 -12.55 6.54 -23.26
CA LEU A 85 -12.52 6.30 -24.71
C LEU A 85 -12.79 7.58 -25.52
N TYR A 86 -13.69 8.44 -25.06
CA TYR A 86 -13.92 9.75 -25.67
C TYR A 86 -12.70 10.68 -25.54
N VAL A 87 -12.08 10.72 -24.36
CA VAL A 87 -10.83 11.47 -24.17
C VAL A 87 -9.72 10.93 -25.07
N LEU A 88 -9.57 9.60 -25.15
CA LEU A 88 -8.59 8.94 -26.03
C LEU A 88 -8.83 9.30 -27.50
N THR A 89 -10.09 9.32 -27.96
CA THR A 89 -10.43 9.70 -29.33
C THR A 89 -10.04 11.15 -29.62
N ALA A 90 -10.32 12.08 -28.69
CA ALA A 90 -9.90 13.46 -28.83
C ALA A 90 -8.36 13.60 -28.91
N VAL A 91 -7.62 12.85 -28.10
CA VAL A 91 -6.14 12.82 -28.14
C VAL A 91 -5.63 12.23 -29.45
N LEU A 92 -6.24 11.16 -29.96
CA LEU A 92 -5.87 10.54 -31.24
C LEU A 92 -6.11 11.50 -32.41
N LEU A 93 -7.23 12.23 -32.43
CA LEU A 93 -7.50 13.25 -33.43
C LEU A 93 -6.50 14.39 -33.36
N PHE A 94 -6.14 14.83 -32.15
CA PHE A 94 -5.08 15.82 -31.96
C PHE A 94 -3.70 15.31 -32.43
N ALA A 95 -3.37 14.05 -32.18
CA ALA A 95 -2.13 13.43 -32.68
C ALA A 95 -2.11 13.34 -34.22
N GLY A 96 -3.23 12.98 -34.84
CA GLY A 96 -3.40 12.99 -36.30
C GLY A 96 -3.20 14.39 -36.89
N HIS A 97 -3.68 15.42 -36.20
CA HIS A 97 -3.45 16.81 -36.56
C HIS A 97 -1.96 17.19 -36.55
N GLN A 98 -1.25 16.84 -35.48
CA GLN A 98 0.18 17.13 -35.38
C GLN A 98 0.97 16.39 -36.46
N LEU A 99 0.65 15.12 -36.71
CA LEU A 99 1.29 14.34 -37.76
C LEU A 99 1.09 14.94 -39.16
N SER A 100 -0.13 15.41 -39.48
CA SER A 100 -0.41 16.12 -40.74
C SER A 100 0.40 17.40 -40.88
N ARG A 101 0.48 18.18 -39.80
CA ARG A 101 1.18 19.47 -39.77
C ARG A 101 2.69 19.28 -39.90
N ASP A 102 3.27 18.29 -39.23
CA ASP A 102 4.70 17.99 -39.30
C ASP A 102 5.10 17.43 -40.66
N TYR A 103 4.23 16.63 -41.29
CA TYR A 103 4.42 16.18 -42.68
C TYR A 103 4.46 17.37 -43.66
N VAL A 104 3.48 18.27 -43.61
CA VAL A 104 3.41 19.44 -44.52
C VAL A 104 4.60 20.37 -44.33
N ARG A 105 5.05 20.58 -43.09
CA ARG A 105 6.28 21.34 -42.81
C ARG A 105 7.51 20.69 -43.41
N SER A 106 7.64 19.38 -43.23
CA SER A 106 8.77 18.63 -43.76
C SER A 106 8.83 18.70 -45.28
N GLU A 107 7.68 18.64 -45.97
CA GLU A 107 7.62 18.77 -47.43
C GLU A 107 7.96 20.19 -47.90
N LEU A 108 7.50 21.23 -47.20
CA LEU A 108 7.86 22.63 -47.47
C LEU A 108 9.36 22.88 -47.31
N ASP A 109 9.97 22.37 -46.25
CA ASP A 109 11.40 22.52 -45.97
C ASP A 109 12.26 21.84 -47.05
N SER A 110 11.76 20.77 -47.68
CA SER A 110 12.46 20.11 -48.78
C SER A 110 12.30 20.78 -50.14
N GLY A 111 11.25 21.60 -50.35
CA GLY A 111 11.03 22.34 -51.60
C GLY A 111 10.87 21.49 -52.87
N TYR A 112 10.72 20.17 -52.75
CA TYR A 112 10.65 19.26 -53.89
C TYR A 112 9.22 19.15 -54.43
N GLU A 113 8.98 19.63 -55.65
CA GLU A 113 7.64 19.58 -56.27
C GLU A 113 7.41 18.37 -57.18
N GLY A 114 8.46 17.62 -57.50
CA GLY A 114 8.40 16.50 -58.44
C GLY A 114 7.57 15.30 -57.95
N PRO A 115 7.30 14.32 -58.85
CA PRO A 115 6.60 13.10 -58.50
C PRO A 115 7.27 12.35 -57.35
N LEU A 116 6.45 11.94 -56.39
CA LEU A 116 6.92 11.39 -55.12
C LEU A 116 7.89 10.19 -55.30
N TYR A 117 7.71 9.34 -56.33
CA TYR A 117 8.50 8.12 -56.55
C TYR A 117 9.94 8.36 -57.03
N LEU A 118 10.27 9.59 -57.42
CA LEU A 118 11.60 9.96 -57.91
C LEU A 118 12.57 10.33 -56.78
N ASP A 119 12.06 10.77 -55.63
CA ASP A 119 12.86 11.08 -54.45
C ASP A 119 12.59 10.06 -53.33
N PRO A 120 13.58 9.21 -52.97
CA PRO A 120 13.42 8.21 -51.91
C PRO A 120 13.12 8.83 -50.54
N LEU A 121 13.56 10.08 -50.28
CA LEU A 121 13.31 10.76 -49.01
C LEU A 121 11.87 11.30 -48.92
N SER A 122 11.31 11.86 -49.99
CA SER A 122 9.89 12.25 -50.07
C SER A 122 8.97 11.02 -50.04
N MET A 123 9.32 9.93 -50.74
CA MET A 123 8.64 8.62 -50.59
C MET A 123 8.54 8.18 -49.13
N ASN A 124 9.67 8.17 -48.40
CA ASN A 124 9.70 7.69 -47.03
C ASN A 124 8.85 8.57 -46.09
N ARG A 125 8.92 9.90 -46.24
CA ARG A 125 8.09 10.87 -45.48
C ARG A 125 6.61 10.68 -45.78
N PHE A 126 6.25 10.48 -47.04
CA PHE A 126 4.87 10.20 -47.45
C PHE A 126 4.37 8.87 -46.85
N THR A 127 5.15 7.79 -46.95
CA THR A 127 4.74 6.48 -46.42
C THR A 127 4.60 6.46 -44.90
N THR A 128 5.49 7.14 -44.17
CA THR A 128 5.41 7.22 -42.70
C THR A 128 4.21 8.05 -42.24
N ALA A 129 3.95 9.19 -42.89
CA ALA A 129 2.76 10.01 -42.63
C ALA A 129 1.47 9.27 -42.98
N LEU A 130 1.42 8.56 -44.11
CA LEU A 130 0.26 7.77 -44.53
C LEU A 130 -0.03 6.64 -43.53
N ILE A 131 0.98 5.86 -43.15
CA ILE A 131 0.82 4.77 -42.17
C ILE A 131 0.34 5.35 -40.84
N GLY A 132 0.97 6.42 -40.34
CA GLY A 132 0.59 7.02 -39.07
C GLY A 132 -0.84 7.58 -39.07
N GLN A 133 -1.27 8.25 -40.14
CA GLN A 133 -2.64 8.77 -40.25
C GLN A 133 -3.69 7.67 -40.43
N LEU A 134 -3.39 6.60 -41.17
CA LEU A 134 -4.27 5.42 -41.27
C LEU A 134 -4.40 4.69 -39.93
N VAL A 135 -3.31 4.56 -39.18
CA VAL A 135 -3.33 4.00 -37.81
C VAL A 135 -4.21 4.87 -36.91
N VAL A 136 -4.07 6.20 -36.93
CA VAL A 136 -4.94 7.09 -36.15
C VAL A 136 -6.43 6.94 -36.54
N CYS A 137 -6.76 6.91 -37.84
CA CYS A 137 -8.14 6.78 -38.30
C CYS A 137 -8.77 5.43 -37.91
N THR A 138 -8.02 4.35 -38.06
CA THR A 138 -8.47 2.99 -37.69
C THR A 138 -8.65 2.84 -36.18
N LEU A 139 -7.74 3.41 -35.38
CA LEU A 139 -7.86 3.44 -33.93
C LEU A 139 -9.08 4.25 -33.48
N CYS A 140 -9.32 5.45 -34.05
CA CYS A 140 -10.51 6.25 -33.75
C CYS A 140 -11.82 5.51 -34.08
N SER A 141 -11.89 4.86 -35.26
CA SER A 141 -13.03 4.05 -35.68
C SER A 141 -13.26 2.84 -34.76
N CYS A 142 -12.18 2.16 -34.35
CA CYS A 142 -12.25 1.04 -33.41
C CYS A 142 -12.72 1.49 -32.02
N VAL A 143 -12.20 2.59 -31.50
CA VAL A 143 -12.54 3.14 -30.18
C VAL A 143 -14.00 3.61 -30.13
N MET A 144 -14.46 4.27 -31.19
CA MET A 144 -15.82 4.79 -31.29
C MET A 144 -16.85 3.73 -31.73
N GLN A 145 -16.39 2.52 -32.07
CA GLN A 145 -17.22 1.43 -32.59
C GLN A 145 -18.05 1.84 -33.81
N THR A 146 -17.54 2.77 -34.63
CA THR A 146 -18.20 3.23 -35.85
C THR A 146 -17.54 2.60 -37.08
N LYS A 147 -18.32 2.17 -38.06
CA LYS A 147 -17.78 1.62 -39.33
C LYS A 147 -17.35 2.71 -40.33
N GLN A 148 -17.55 3.98 -40.00
CA GLN A 148 -17.36 5.12 -40.89
C GLN A 148 -15.98 5.77 -40.66
N ILE A 149 -14.93 5.16 -41.21
CA ILE A 149 -13.54 5.63 -41.10
C ILE A 149 -13.36 7.03 -41.71
N TRP A 150 -14.16 7.35 -42.74
CA TRP A 150 -14.16 8.65 -43.44
C TRP A 150 -14.45 9.86 -42.54
N LEU A 151 -15.11 9.65 -41.40
CA LEU A 151 -15.38 10.73 -40.43
C LEU A 151 -14.11 11.23 -39.74
N PHE A 152 -13.01 10.48 -39.80
CA PHE A 152 -11.74 10.84 -39.15
C PHE A 152 -10.62 11.10 -40.15
N SER A 153 -10.94 11.03 -41.45
CA SER A 153 -9.95 11.07 -42.54
C SER A 153 -9.61 12.48 -43.01
N ALA A 154 -10.16 13.55 -42.43
CA ALA A 154 -9.88 14.92 -42.87
C ALA A 154 -8.38 15.25 -42.82
N HIS A 155 -7.60 14.60 -41.95
CA HIS A 155 -6.14 14.71 -41.89
C HIS A 155 -5.40 14.09 -43.10
N LEU A 156 -6.04 13.21 -43.88
CA LEU A 156 -5.46 12.58 -45.08
C LEU A 156 -5.49 13.52 -46.31
N LEU A 157 -6.25 14.63 -46.26
CA LEU A 157 -6.39 15.54 -47.41
C LEU A 157 -5.05 16.05 -47.98
N PRO A 158 -4.08 16.48 -47.16
CA PRO A 158 -2.77 16.94 -47.65
C PRO A 158 -1.95 15.85 -48.33
N LEU A 159 -2.09 14.58 -47.91
CA LEU A 159 -1.44 13.43 -48.56
C LEU A 159 -2.07 13.15 -49.93
N VAL A 160 -3.40 13.18 -50.02
CA VAL A 160 -4.12 13.01 -51.29
C VAL A 160 -3.77 14.15 -52.25
N ALA A 161 -3.68 15.39 -51.77
CA ALA A 161 -3.25 16.53 -52.58
C ALA A 161 -1.83 16.35 -53.14
N ARG A 162 -0.92 15.78 -52.34
CA ARG A 162 0.45 15.48 -52.79
C ARG A 162 0.48 14.36 -53.84
N LEU A 163 -0.35 13.33 -53.70
CA LEU A 163 -0.53 12.29 -54.74
C LEU A 163 -1.04 12.87 -56.06
N CYS A 164 -1.89 13.90 -55.99
CA CYS A 164 -2.41 14.62 -57.16
C CYS A 164 -1.43 15.65 -57.74
N LEU A 165 -0.17 15.69 -57.29
CA LEU A 165 0.88 16.60 -57.78
C LEU A 165 0.51 18.08 -57.65
N VAL A 166 -0.24 18.43 -56.60
CA VAL A 166 -0.63 19.81 -56.31
C VAL A 166 0.60 20.62 -55.84
N PRO A 167 0.78 21.89 -56.28
CA PRO A 167 1.90 22.74 -55.87
C PRO A 167 2.02 22.90 -54.35
N LEU A 168 3.24 23.08 -53.85
CA LEU A 168 3.50 23.15 -52.40
C LEU A 168 2.72 24.30 -51.71
N GLU A 169 2.56 25.44 -52.39
CA GLU A 169 1.78 26.58 -51.87
C GLU A 169 0.30 26.26 -51.64
N THR A 170 -0.28 25.43 -52.51
CA THR A 170 -1.69 25.03 -52.41
C THR A 170 -1.90 23.87 -51.43
N ILE A 171 -0.87 23.04 -51.20
CA ILE A 171 -0.86 22.05 -50.10
C ILE A 171 -0.97 22.73 -48.73
N VAL A 172 -0.35 23.91 -48.54
CA VAL A 172 -0.50 24.70 -47.30
C VAL A 172 -1.96 25.14 -47.09
N PHE A 173 -2.62 25.57 -48.15
CA PHE A 173 -4.03 25.95 -48.10
C PHE A 173 -4.92 24.75 -47.78
N ILE A 174 -4.68 23.60 -48.43
CA ILE A 174 -5.40 22.35 -48.19
C ILE A 174 -5.19 21.86 -46.76
N ASN A 175 -3.97 21.95 -46.22
CA ASN A 175 -3.71 21.61 -44.82
C ASN A 175 -4.44 22.55 -43.86
N ARG A 176 -4.47 23.87 -44.13
CA ARG A 176 -5.28 24.81 -43.32
C ARG A 176 -6.76 24.46 -43.32
N PHE A 177 -7.30 24.08 -44.48
CA PHE A 177 -8.69 23.64 -44.61
C PHE A 177 -8.94 22.34 -43.84
N ALA A 178 -8.08 21.34 -43.99
CA ALA A 178 -8.12 20.10 -43.23
C ALA A 178 -8.06 20.35 -41.72
N MET A 179 -7.17 21.25 -41.27
CA MET A 179 -7.04 21.65 -39.87
C MET A 179 -8.33 22.27 -39.31
N ILE A 180 -9.00 23.13 -40.09
CA ILE A 180 -10.28 23.75 -39.69
C ILE A 180 -11.37 22.69 -39.57
N LEU A 181 -11.48 21.78 -40.55
CA LEU A 181 -12.45 20.68 -40.52
C LEU A 181 -12.24 19.77 -39.30
N THR A 182 -11.01 19.35 -39.06
CA THR A 182 -10.67 18.49 -37.92
C THR A 182 -10.87 19.21 -36.58
N GLY A 183 -10.61 20.52 -36.54
CA GLY A 183 -10.87 21.36 -35.37
C GLY A 183 -12.37 21.49 -35.09
N LEU A 184 -13.19 21.64 -36.13
CA LEU A 184 -14.65 21.65 -36.03
C LEU A 184 -15.21 20.29 -35.61
N GLU A 185 -14.66 19.18 -36.13
CA GLU A 185 -15.02 17.82 -35.72
C GLU A 185 -14.73 17.60 -34.22
N VAL A 186 -13.52 17.97 -33.76
CA VAL A 186 -13.14 17.87 -32.34
C VAL A 186 -14.02 18.78 -31.47
N LEU A 187 -14.31 20.01 -31.91
CA LEU A 187 -15.15 20.95 -31.17
C LEU A 187 -16.61 20.48 -31.10
N TYR A 188 -17.16 19.98 -32.21
CA TYR A 188 -18.50 19.39 -32.26
C TYR A 188 -18.57 18.15 -31.36
N PHE A 189 -17.54 17.31 -31.38
CA PHE A 189 -17.43 16.15 -30.52
C PHE A 189 -17.35 16.52 -29.02
N LEU A 190 -16.53 17.52 -28.65
CA LEU A 190 -16.48 18.03 -27.28
C LEU A 190 -17.81 18.65 -26.86
N ALA A 191 -18.42 19.46 -27.71
CA ALA A 191 -19.68 20.17 -27.41
C ALA A 191 -20.85 19.19 -27.23
N SER A 192 -20.98 18.20 -28.12
CA SER A 192 -22.01 17.16 -28.03
C SER A 192 -21.85 16.28 -26.77
N ASN A 193 -20.63 16.11 -26.27
CA ASN A 193 -20.34 15.30 -25.09
C ASN A 193 -20.10 16.15 -23.81
N LEU A 194 -20.21 17.48 -23.86
CA LEU A 194 -19.92 18.38 -22.74
C LEU A 194 -20.87 18.15 -21.55
N LEU A 195 -22.13 17.80 -21.84
CA LEU A 195 -23.14 17.52 -20.83
C LEU A 195 -23.10 16.07 -20.31
N VAL A 196 -22.30 15.19 -20.92
CA VAL A 196 -22.18 13.80 -20.48
C VAL A 196 -21.64 13.71 -19.05
N PRO A 197 -20.54 14.37 -18.66
CA PRO A 197 -20.07 14.40 -17.27
C PRO A 197 -21.12 14.93 -16.28
N TYR A 198 -21.89 15.95 -16.67
CA TYR A 198 -22.94 16.52 -15.83
C TYR A 198 -24.10 15.54 -15.60
N ASN A 199 -24.59 14.92 -16.68
CA ASN A 199 -25.65 13.92 -16.60
C ASN A 199 -25.21 12.69 -15.80
N LEU A 200 -23.94 12.29 -15.96
CA LEU A 200 -23.32 11.23 -15.19
C LEU A 200 -23.23 11.56 -13.70
N ALA A 201 -22.78 12.77 -13.35
CA ALA A 201 -22.75 13.26 -11.97
C ALA A 201 -24.15 13.25 -11.34
N LYS A 202 -25.16 13.71 -12.08
CA LYS A 202 -26.56 13.72 -11.64
C LYS A 202 -27.09 12.31 -11.37
N ASN A 203 -26.75 11.35 -12.23
CA ASN A 203 -27.15 9.96 -12.04
C ASN A 203 -26.43 9.32 -10.84
N ALA A 204 -25.12 9.53 -10.70
CA ALA A 204 -24.36 9.05 -9.56
C ALA A 204 -24.88 9.62 -8.24
N TYR A 205 -25.17 10.93 -8.19
CA TYR A 205 -25.77 11.56 -7.01
C TYR A 205 -27.12 10.94 -6.65
N ARG A 206 -27.99 10.67 -7.63
CA ARG A 206 -29.29 10.04 -7.39
C ARG A 206 -29.15 8.62 -6.82
N GLU A 207 -28.23 7.82 -7.35
CA GLU A 207 -27.99 6.47 -6.80
C GLU A 207 -27.42 6.54 -5.38
N LEU A 208 -26.46 7.41 -5.12
CA LEU A 208 -25.91 7.59 -3.77
C LEU A 208 -26.99 8.08 -2.79
N ALA A 209 -27.83 9.04 -3.20
CA ALA A 209 -28.93 9.55 -2.38
C ALA A 209 -29.96 8.46 -2.05
N GLN A 210 -30.32 7.61 -3.03
CA GLN A 210 -31.21 6.48 -2.80
C GLN A 210 -30.62 5.47 -1.81
N VAL A 211 -29.32 5.16 -1.91
CA VAL A 211 -28.65 4.25 -0.97
C VAL A 211 -28.63 4.85 0.45
N VAL A 212 -28.37 6.15 0.59
CA VAL A 212 -28.41 6.84 1.88
C VAL A 212 -29.81 6.85 2.48
N GLU A 213 -30.84 7.10 1.68
CA GLU A 213 -32.23 7.15 2.14
C GLU A 213 -32.73 5.77 2.61
N VAL A 214 -32.32 4.69 1.94
CA VAL A 214 -32.77 3.32 2.25
C VAL A 214 -31.93 2.66 3.34
N TYR A 215 -30.60 2.82 3.32
CA TYR A 215 -29.68 2.04 4.16
C TYR A 215 -28.83 2.88 5.12
N GLY A 216 -28.92 4.22 5.04
CA GLY A 216 -28.13 5.13 5.85
C GLY A 216 -26.66 5.29 5.42
N LEU A 217 -25.97 6.21 6.08
CA LEU A 217 -24.58 6.60 5.77
C LEU A 217 -23.57 5.47 5.95
N LEU A 218 -23.75 4.61 6.95
CA LEU A 218 -22.83 3.50 7.22
C LEU A 218 -22.86 2.47 6.09
N ALA A 219 -24.04 2.13 5.60
CA ALA A 219 -24.21 1.21 4.49
C ALA A 219 -23.70 1.81 3.18
N LEU A 220 -23.87 3.12 2.96
CA LEU A 220 -23.21 3.82 1.86
C LEU A 220 -21.69 3.65 1.95
N GLY A 221 -21.10 3.89 3.12
CA GLY A 221 -19.68 3.72 3.36
C GLY A 221 -19.18 2.31 3.04
N MET A 222 -19.87 1.28 3.54
CA MET A 222 -19.55 -0.13 3.26
C MET A 222 -19.76 -0.50 1.78
N SER A 223 -20.81 0.02 1.15
CA SER A 223 -21.08 -0.16 -0.26
C SER A 223 -19.95 0.45 -1.11
N LEU A 224 -19.56 1.70 -0.83
CA LEU A 224 -18.45 2.37 -1.50
C LEU A 224 -17.12 1.66 -1.24
N TRP A 225 -16.87 1.19 -0.01
CA TRP A 225 -15.66 0.45 0.32
C TRP A 225 -15.49 -0.79 -0.56
N ASN A 226 -16.58 -1.54 -0.74
CA ASN A 226 -16.60 -2.75 -1.57
C ASN A 226 -16.64 -2.44 -3.08
N GLN A 227 -17.46 -1.48 -3.51
CA GLN A 227 -17.65 -1.10 -4.91
C GLN A 227 -16.39 -0.42 -5.50
N LEU A 228 -15.72 0.41 -4.69
CA LEU A 228 -14.48 1.07 -5.09
C LEU A 228 -13.26 0.18 -4.92
N VAL A 229 -13.39 -0.91 -4.17
CA VAL A 229 -12.25 -1.75 -3.77
C VAL A 229 -11.17 -0.86 -3.16
N LEU A 230 -11.59 -0.02 -2.20
CA LEU A 230 -10.85 1.14 -1.73
C LEU A 230 -9.40 0.80 -1.31
N PRO A 231 -9.13 -0.30 -0.57
CA PRO A 231 -7.76 -0.67 -0.22
C PRO A 231 -6.85 -0.90 -1.42
N MET A 232 -7.31 -1.64 -2.44
CA MET A 232 -6.50 -1.92 -3.63
C MET A 232 -6.27 -0.66 -4.46
N LEU A 233 -7.29 0.19 -4.55
CA LEU A 233 -7.23 1.44 -5.30
C LEU A 233 -6.16 2.39 -4.74
N PHE A 234 -6.17 2.62 -3.43
CA PHE A 234 -5.16 3.46 -2.77
C PHE A 234 -3.76 2.84 -2.79
N MET A 235 -3.63 1.52 -2.70
CA MET A 235 -2.35 0.83 -2.88
C MET A 235 -1.79 1.05 -4.30
N CYS A 236 -2.59 0.82 -5.34
CA CYS A 236 -2.17 1.04 -6.73
C CYS A 236 -1.79 2.50 -6.97
N PHE A 237 -2.59 3.44 -6.48
CA PHE A 237 -2.29 4.87 -6.50
C PHE A 237 -0.93 5.19 -5.88
N TRP A 238 -0.66 4.66 -4.68
CA TRP A 238 0.61 4.90 -3.99
C TRP A 238 1.80 4.26 -4.70
N LEU A 239 1.65 3.05 -5.23
CA LEU A 239 2.70 2.40 -6.02
C LEU A 239 3.04 3.19 -7.29
N VAL A 240 2.04 3.77 -7.95
CA VAL A 240 2.27 4.67 -9.11
C VAL A 240 3.04 5.91 -8.67
N LEU A 241 2.66 6.57 -7.57
CA LEU A 241 3.41 7.71 -7.03
C LEU A 241 4.86 7.35 -6.69
N PHE A 242 5.04 6.24 -5.98
CA PHE A 242 6.34 5.78 -5.52
C PHE A 242 7.26 5.40 -6.69
N THR A 243 6.74 4.70 -7.70
CA THR A 243 7.49 4.36 -8.91
C THR A 243 7.87 5.59 -9.71
N LEU A 244 6.96 6.57 -9.85
CA LEU A 244 7.28 7.85 -10.47
C LEU A 244 8.39 8.58 -9.70
N GLN A 245 8.33 8.59 -8.37
CA GLN A 245 9.35 9.24 -7.53
C GLN A 245 10.72 8.55 -7.63
N ILE A 246 10.74 7.22 -7.67
CA ILE A 246 11.96 6.45 -7.90
C ILE A 246 12.52 6.73 -9.30
N TYR A 247 11.66 6.76 -10.31
CA TYR A 247 12.06 7.01 -11.70
C TYR A 247 12.67 8.41 -11.87
N THR A 248 12.05 9.45 -11.31
CA THR A 248 12.59 10.83 -11.35
C THR A 248 13.92 10.91 -10.62
N TYR A 249 14.06 10.21 -9.49
CA TYR A 249 15.33 10.14 -8.76
C TYR A 249 16.45 9.48 -9.58
N PHE A 250 16.18 8.35 -10.23
CA PHE A 250 17.19 7.68 -11.07
C PHE A 250 17.48 8.45 -12.36
N SER A 251 16.48 9.06 -12.99
CA SER A 251 16.66 9.84 -14.21
C SER A 251 17.52 11.11 -14.01
N THR A 252 17.58 11.63 -12.79
CA THR A 252 18.36 12.84 -12.47
C THR A 252 19.80 12.55 -12.03
N ARG A 253 20.18 11.27 -11.81
CA ARG A 253 21.53 10.89 -11.37
C ARG A 253 22.22 9.96 -12.35
N ASN A 254 23.46 10.31 -12.70
CA ASN A 254 24.31 9.54 -13.63
C ASN A 254 25.24 8.51 -12.95
N GLN A 255 25.24 8.38 -11.61
CA GLN A 255 26.15 7.47 -10.88
C GLN A 255 25.39 6.46 -10.01
N PRO A 256 25.81 5.18 -9.97
CA PRO A 256 25.15 4.15 -9.18
C PRO A 256 25.33 4.40 -7.66
N PRO A 257 24.25 4.31 -6.86
CA PRO A 257 24.32 4.50 -5.41
C PRO A 257 24.93 3.29 -4.68
N SER A 258 25.65 3.54 -3.58
CA SER A 258 26.07 2.50 -2.63
C SER A 258 24.87 1.91 -1.86
N ARG A 259 25.05 0.73 -1.22
CA ARG A 259 23.96 0.00 -0.52
C ARG A 259 23.27 0.80 0.58
N GLU A 260 24.01 1.52 1.41
CA GLU A 260 23.44 2.39 2.45
C GLU A 260 22.66 3.56 1.85
N ARG A 261 23.15 4.07 0.71
CA ARG A 261 22.49 5.13 -0.05
C ARG A 261 21.20 4.65 -0.71
N LEU A 262 21.05 3.36 -1.01
CA LEU A 262 19.80 2.77 -1.51
C LEU A 262 18.69 2.74 -0.45
N LEU A 263 19.00 2.32 0.79
CA LEU A 263 18.01 2.32 1.87
C LEU A 263 17.54 3.73 2.19
N PHE A 264 18.48 4.67 2.29
CA PHE A 264 18.17 6.09 2.49
C PHE A 264 17.33 6.65 1.33
N LEU A 265 17.64 6.28 0.08
CA LEU A 265 16.86 6.66 -1.11
C LEU A 265 15.43 6.14 -1.00
N PHE A 266 15.23 4.86 -0.75
CA PHE A 266 13.89 4.29 -0.59
C PHE A 266 13.11 5.02 0.50
N LEU A 267 13.70 5.20 1.67
CA LEU A 267 13.07 5.89 2.79
C LEU A 267 12.69 7.34 2.44
N THR A 268 13.59 8.06 1.76
CA THR A 268 13.34 9.44 1.31
C THR A 268 12.21 9.48 0.29
N SER A 269 12.17 8.54 -0.66
CA SER A 269 11.09 8.43 -1.64
C SER A 269 9.74 8.12 -0.99
N ILE A 270 9.68 7.24 0.02
CA ILE A 270 8.44 6.97 0.77
C ILE A 270 8.01 8.26 1.51
N ALA A 271 8.93 8.98 2.13
CA ALA A 271 8.64 10.21 2.86
C ALA A 271 8.12 11.34 1.95
N GLU A 272 8.69 11.50 0.76
CA GLU A 272 8.22 12.43 -0.27
C GLU A 272 6.87 12.04 -0.86
N CYS A 273 6.51 10.76 -0.82
CA CYS A 273 5.17 10.33 -1.18
C CYS A 273 4.15 10.79 -0.14
N CYS A 274 4.47 10.77 1.16
CA CYS A 274 3.56 11.10 2.28
C CYS A 274 3.28 12.60 2.51
N CYS A 275 3.11 13.39 1.44
CA CYS A 275 2.82 14.84 1.52
C CYS A 275 1.33 15.17 1.73
N SER A 276 0.44 14.19 1.60
CA SER A 276 -1.01 14.42 1.60
C SER A 276 -1.74 13.34 2.39
N PRO A 277 -2.99 13.59 2.82
CA PRO A 277 -3.80 12.54 3.44
C PRO A 277 -4.07 11.36 2.49
N TYR A 278 -4.19 11.61 1.17
CA TYR A 278 -4.44 10.56 0.18
C TYR A 278 -3.24 9.62 0.03
N SER A 279 -2.04 10.19 -0.06
CA SER A 279 -0.78 9.44 -0.13
C SER A 279 -0.45 8.72 1.16
N LEU A 280 -0.76 9.31 2.31
CA LEU A 280 -0.64 8.62 3.60
C LEU A 280 -1.58 7.40 3.67
N LEU A 281 -2.85 7.54 3.29
CA LEU A 281 -3.78 6.41 3.19
C LEU A 281 -3.29 5.35 2.20
N GLY A 282 -2.71 5.78 1.08
CA GLY A 282 -2.02 4.91 0.13
C GLY A 282 -0.90 4.08 0.76
N LEU A 283 -0.04 4.71 1.57
CA LEU A 283 1.01 4.01 2.31
C LEU A 283 0.42 3.04 3.33
N VAL A 284 -0.60 3.46 4.08
CA VAL A 284 -1.29 2.62 5.07
C VAL A 284 -1.78 1.31 4.44
N PHE A 285 -2.52 1.39 3.33
CA PHE A 285 -2.99 0.18 2.65
C PHE A 285 -1.84 -0.64 2.05
N THR A 286 -0.82 0.01 1.50
CA THR A 286 0.37 -0.69 1.00
C THR A 286 1.04 -1.48 2.10
N VAL A 287 1.26 -0.88 3.28
CA VAL A 287 1.81 -1.54 4.46
C VAL A 287 0.91 -2.67 4.94
N SER A 288 -0.42 -2.48 4.97
CA SER A 288 -1.36 -3.55 5.32
C SER A 288 -1.26 -4.76 4.40
N PHE A 289 -1.16 -4.54 3.08
CA PHE A 289 -1.01 -5.62 2.11
C PHE A 289 0.36 -6.31 2.19
N VAL A 290 1.43 -5.56 2.44
CA VAL A 290 2.76 -6.11 2.69
C VAL A 290 2.76 -6.97 3.94
N ALA A 291 2.17 -6.49 5.04
CA ALA A 291 2.02 -7.24 6.28
C ALA A 291 1.20 -8.52 6.07
N LEU A 292 0.04 -8.42 5.39
CA LEU A 292 -0.77 -9.58 5.00
C LEU A 292 0.06 -10.61 4.21
N GLY A 293 0.85 -10.15 3.24
CA GLY A 293 1.73 -11.00 2.44
C GLY A 293 2.78 -11.71 3.29
N VAL A 294 3.48 -10.98 4.16
CA VAL A 294 4.50 -11.53 5.07
C VAL A 294 3.89 -12.55 6.03
N LEU A 295 2.74 -12.26 6.63
CA LEU A 295 2.05 -13.17 7.55
C LEU A 295 1.53 -14.43 6.83
N THR A 296 1.06 -14.29 5.59
CA THR A 296 0.65 -15.42 4.75
C THR A 296 1.84 -16.29 4.36
N LEU A 297 2.98 -15.68 4.02
CA LEU A 297 4.24 -16.39 3.75
C LEU A 297 4.75 -17.11 5.01
N CYS A 298 4.65 -16.50 6.19
CA CYS A 298 4.98 -17.13 7.47
C CYS A 298 4.16 -18.42 7.68
N LYS A 299 2.83 -18.34 7.50
CA LYS A 299 1.95 -19.52 7.58
C LYS A 299 2.29 -20.58 6.55
N PHE A 300 2.49 -20.17 5.31
CA PHE A 300 2.86 -21.09 4.24
C PHE A 300 4.19 -21.79 4.51
N TYR A 301 5.19 -21.06 5.02
CA TYR A 301 6.48 -21.61 5.39
C TYR A 301 6.37 -22.69 6.46
N LEU A 302 5.53 -22.49 7.48
CA LEU A 302 5.31 -23.47 8.56
C LEU A 302 4.43 -24.65 8.14
N GLN A 303 3.24 -24.39 7.58
CA GLN A 303 2.20 -25.40 7.36
C GLN A 303 2.15 -25.96 5.93
N GLY A 304 2.87 -25.37 4.98
CA GLY A 304 2.83 -25.74 3.57
C GLY A 304 1.48 -25.41 2.91
N TYR A 305 1.12 -26.15 1.85
CA TYR A 305 -0.08 -25.89 1.06
C TYR A 305 -1.41 -25.98 1.84
N ARG A 306 -1.43 -26.73 2.96
CA ARG A 306 -2.61 -26.85 3.83
C ARG A 306 -3.00 -25.52 4.50
N ALA A 307 -2.09 -24.54 4.55
CA ALA A 307 -2.35 -23.22 5.11
C ALA A 307 -3.42 -22.41 4.34
N PHE A 308 -3.56 -22.64 3.04
CA PHE A 308 -4.47 -21.85 2.18
C PHE A 308 -5.93 -22.29 2.23
N MET A 309 -6.21 -23.53 2.65
CA MET A 309 -7.56 -24.09 2.61
C MET A 309 -8.45 -23.67 3.79
N ASN A 310 -7.89 -23.08 4.85
CA ASN A 310 -8.56 -23.02 6.14
C ASN A 310 -8.70 -21.62 6.76
N ASP A 311 -8.58 -20.52 5.99
CA ASP A 311 -8.55 -19.18 6.62
C ASP A 311 -9.23 -18.06 5.83
N ASN A 312 -10.12 -17.32 6.51
CA ASN A 312 -10.60 -16.00 6.14
C ASN A 312 -9.49 -14.96 6.42
N ALA A 313 -8.55 -14.84 5.48
CA ALA A 313 -7.35 -13.98 5.61
C ALA A 313 -7.62 -12.46 5.59
N MET A 314 -8.89 -12.01 5.51
CA MET A 314 -9.25 -10.64 5.11
C MET A 314 -8.88 -9.55 6.11
N HIS A 315 -8.57 -9.88 7.37
CA HIS A 315 -8.22 -8.89 8.41
C HIS A 315 -6.75 -8.91 8.85
N ARG A 316 -5.93 -9.85 8.37
CA ARG A 316 -4.50 -9.89 8.75
C ARG A 316 -3.74 -8.76 8.06
N GLY A 317 -2.84 -8.11 8.78
CA GLY A 317 -2.09 -6.95 8.28
C GLY A 317 -2.81 -5.60 8.42
N MET A 318 -4.12 -5.58 8.69
CA MET A 318 -4.88 -4.34 8.88
C MET A 318 -4.43 -3.60 10.15
N THR A 319 -4.11 -4.35 11.21
CA THR A 319 -3.59 -3.82 12.47
C THR A 319 -2.34 -2.95 12.26
N GLU A 320 -1.43 -3.39 11.38
CA GLU A 320 -0.15 -2.76 11.09
C GLU A 320 -0.30 -1.49 10.23
N GLY A 321 -1.28 -1.47 9.32
CA GLY A 321 -1.66 -0.23 8.64
C GLY A 321 -2.34 0.76 9.58
N ILE A 322 -3.23 0.29 10.46
CA ILE A 322 -3.90 1.15 11.45
C ILE A 322 -2.88 1.74 12.42
N THR A 323 -1.90 0.97 12.90
CA THR A 323 -0.84 1.50 13.77
C THR A 323 -0.01 2.55 13.04
N LEU A 324 0.35 2.33 11.77
CA LEU A 324 1.03 3.35 10.95
C LEU A 324 0.19 4.62 10.85
N LEU A 325 -1.12 4.50 10.59
CA LEU A 325 -2.02 5.64 10.47
C LEU A 325 -2.11 6.44 11.78
N ILE A 326 -2.34 5.75 12.90
CA ILE A 326 -2.44 6.36 14.23
C ILE A 326 -1.16 7.11 14.56
N LEU A 327 0.01 6.47 14.38
CA LEU A 327 1.31 7.10 14.66
C LEU A 327 1.55 8.30 13.76
N SER A 328 1.26 8.18 12.46
CA SER A 328 1.48 9.27 11.50
C SER A 328 0.61 10.50 11.78
N VAL A 329 -0.64 10.27 12.19
CA VAL A 329 -1.56 11.36 12.59
C VAL A 329 -1.11 11.97 13.91
N GLN A 330 -0.78 11.15 14.90
CA GLN A 330 -0.33 11.62 16.22
C GLN A 330 0.94 12.46 16.12
N THR A 331 1.85 12.09 15.24
CA THR A 331 3.15 12.77 15.12
C THR A 331 3.13 13.94 14.14
N GLY A 332 1.96 14.27 13.54
CA GLY A 332 1.84 15.35 12.56
C GLY A 332 2.68 15.14 11.31
N LEU A 333 2.86 13.88 10.85
CA LEU A 333 3.83 13.50 9.82
C LEU A 333 3.74 14.36 8.53
N ILE A 334 2.52 14.72 8.13
CA ILE A 334 2.23 15.46 6.89
C ILE A 334 2.80 16.90 6.94
N GLU A 335 2.80 17.53 8.12
CA GLU A 335 3.18 18.95 8.29
C GLU A 335 4.70 19.16 8.36
N LEU A 336 5.46 18.09 8.57
CA LEU A 336 6.91 18.15 8.73
C LEU A 336 7.64 18.37 7.40
N GLN A 337 8.79 19.04 7.47
CA GLN A 337 9.72 19.14 6.35
C GLN A 337 10.26 17.76 5.94
N VAL A 338 10.62 17.58 4.67
CA VAL A 338 10.96 16.28 4.06
C VAL A 338 12.02 15.50 4.85
N ILE A 339 13.07 16.15 5.36
CA ILE A 339 14.15 15.49 6.12
C ILE A 339 13.64 14.96 7.45
N HIS A 340 12.97 15.80 8.25
CA HIS A 340 12.39 15.41 9.53
C HIS A 340 11.29 14.36 9.36
N ARG A 341 10.52 14.46 8.28
CA ARG A 341 9.50 13.48 7.91
C ARG A 341 10.09 12.13 7.58
N ALA A 342 11.18 12.08 6.80
CA ALA A 342 11.86 10.83 6.47
C ALA A 342 12.43 10.15 7.72
N PHE A 343 13.01 10.95 8.63
CA PHE A 343 13.48 10.46 9.92
C PHE A 343 12.34 9.86 10.76
N LEU A 344 11.26 10.61 10.97
CA LEU A 344 10.12 10.13 11.76
C LEU A 344 9.41 8.94 11.12
N LEU A 345 9.25 8.95 9.80
CA LEU A 345 8.67 7.84 9.05
C LEU A 345 9.54 6.58 9.18
N SER A 346 10.86 6.72 9.29
CA SER A 346 11.74 5.56 9.53
C SER A 346 11.44 4.90 10.88
N ILE A 347 11.18 5.71 11.91
CA ILE A 347 10.81 5.23 13.25
C ILE A 347 9.44 4.54 13.20
N ILE A 348 8.46 5.14 12.52
CA ILE A 348 7.12 4.56 12.35
C ILE A 348 7.19 3.24 11.58
N LEU A 349 7.92 3.17 10.47
CA LEU A 349 8.09 1.94 9.69
C LEU A 349 8.82 0.88 10.50
N PHE A 350 9.75 1.26 11.36
CA PHE A 350 10.40 0.31 12.27
C PHE A 350 9.42 -0.27 13.29
N ILE A 351 8.55 0.56 13.88
CA ILE A 351 7.46 0.08 14.76
C ILE A 351 6.57 -0.91 14.02
N VAL A 352 6.21 -0.60 12.79
CA VAL A 352 5.40 -1.48 11.93
C VAL A 352 6.12 -2.81 11.69
N VAL A 353 7.41 -2.79 11.36
CA VAL A 353 8.20 -4.02 11.18
C VAL A 353 8.26 -4.84 12.48
N ALA A 354 8.48 -4.19 13.63
CA ALA A 354 8.43 -4.86 14.93
C ALA A 354 7.06 -5.50 15.21
N SER A 355 5.97 -4.80 14.88
CA SER A 355 4.61 -5.33 14.99
C SER A 355 4.38 -6.53 14.07
N ILE A 356 4.89 -6.51 12.83
CA ILE A 356 4.79 -7.66 11.91
C ILE A 356 5.52 -8.88 12.49
N LEU A 357 6.71 -8.68 13.06
CA LEU A 357 7.48 -9.76 13.69
C LEU A 357 6.76 -10.34 14.91
N GLN A 358 6.12 -9.48 15.70
CA GLN A 358 5.27 -9.91 16.81
C GLN A 358 4.08 -10.74 16.31
N SER A 359 3.36 -10.27 15.29
CA SER A 359 2.27 -11.02 14.65
C SER A 359 2.76 -12.36 14.05
N MET A 360 4.01 -12.43 13.55
CA MET A 360 4.62 -13.68 13.11
C MET A 360 4.89 -14.64 14.27
N LEU A 361 5.36 -14.15 15.42
CA LEU A 361 5.54 -14.95 16.63
C LEU A 361 4.21 -15.52 17.12
N GLU A 362 3.16 -14.71 17.21
CA GLU A 362 1.83 -15.17 17.65
C GLU A 362 1.28 -16.32 16.79
N ILE A 363 1.60 -16.33 15.50
CA ILE A 363 1.26 -17.43 14.60
C ILE A 363 2.20 -18.64 14.81
N ALA A 364 3.51 -18.40 14.97
CA ALA A 364 4.51 -19.45 15.06
C ALA A 364 4.44 -20.22 16.38
N ASP A 365 4.20 -19.54 17.50
CA ASP A 365 4.25 -20.09 18.86
C ASP A 365 3.39 -21.37 19.05
N PRO A 366 2.06 -21.35 18.79
CA PRO A 366 1.25 -22.56 18.95
C PRO A 366 1.64 -23.68 17.96
N ILE A 367 2.13 -23.33 16.77
CA ILE A 367 2.52 -24.32 15.76
C ILE A 367 3.82 -25.03 16.18
N VAL A 368 4.80 -24.28 16.68
CA VAL A 368 6.10 -24.79 17.12
C VAL A 368 5.91 -25.67 18.37
N LEU A 369 5.12 -25.22 19.34
CA LEU A 369 4.84 -25.99 20.55
C LEU A 369 4.04 -27.26 20.23
N ALA A 370 3.04 -27.20 19.34
CA ALA A 370 2.32 -28.39 18.90
C ALA A 370 3.21 -29.36 18.11
N LEU A 371 4.15 -28.86 17.30
CA LEU A 371 5.11 -29.70 16.60
C LEU A 371 6.05 -30.39 17.59
N GLY A 372 6.48 -29.70 18.65
CA GLY A 372 7.26 -30.29 19.74
C GLY A 372 6.50 -31.41 20.47
N ALA A 373 5.23 -31.17 20.82
CA ALA A 373 4.41 -32.13 21.55
C ALA A 373 3.95 -33.33 20.70
N SER A 374 3.75 -33.15 19.39
CA SER A 374 3.24 -34.21 18.50
C SER A 374 4.26 -35.30 18.14
N ARG A 375 5.52 -35.15 18.55
CA ARG A 375 6.61 -36.12 18.29
C ARG A 375 6.71 -36.54 16.81
N ASP A 376 6.44 -35.61 15.89
CA ASP A 376 6.57 -35.84 14.46
C ASP A 376 8.04 -36.11 14.11
N LYS A 377 8.33 -37.06 13.21
CA LYS A 377 9.72 -37.42 12.84
C LYS A 377 10.23 -36.64 11.63
N SER A 378 9.39 -35.83 11.01
CA SER A 378 9.75 -35.12 9.78
C SER A 378 10.71 -33.96 10.05
N LEU A 379 12.02 -34.22 9.90
CA LEU A 379 13.10 -33.25 10.10
C LEU A 379 12.89 -31.92 9.35
N TRP A 380 12.26 -31.97 8.17
CA TRP A 380 11.95 -30.77 7.39
C TRP A 380 10.95 -29.83 8.08
N LYS A 381 9.97 -30.37 8.83
CA LYS A 381 9.04 -29.53 9.59
C LYS A 381 9.75 -28.86 10.76
N HIS A 382 10.56 -29.61 11.49
CA HIS A 382 11.38 -29.09 12.59
C HIS A 382 12.38 -28.04 12.11
N PHE A 383 13.08 -28.28 11.00
CA PHE A 383 14.00 -27.33 10.41
C PHE A 383 13.32 -26.00 10.06
N ARG A 384 12.15 -26.03 9.40
CA ARG A 384 11.40 -24.80 9.07
C ARG A 384 10.94 -24.05 10.33
N ALA A 385 10.40 -24.77 11.31
CA ALA A 385 9.98 -24.19 12.58
C ALA A 385 11.13 -23.51 13.32
N VAL A 386 12.24 -24.24 13.55
CA VAL A 386 13.42 -23.72 14.25
C VAL A 386 14.09 -22.59 13.47
N SER A 387 14.19 -22.70 12.15
CA SER A 387 14.74 -21.64 11.28
C SER A 387 13.94 -20.34 11.39
N LEU A 388 12.60 -20.42 11.41
CA LEU A 388 11.75 -19.24 11.61
C LEU A 388 11.94 -18.65 13.02
N CYS A 389 12.01 -19.48 14.07
CA CYS A 389 12.28 -19.01 15.42
C CYS A 389 13.66 -18.33 15.52
N LEU A 390 14.71 -18.91 14.93
CA LEU A 390 16.04 -18.28 14.91
C LEU A 390 16.02 -16.93 14.20
N PHE A 391 15.28 -16.82 13.08
CA PHE A 391 15.05 -15.54 12.42
C PHE A 391 14.33 -14.53 13.34
N LEU A 392 13.23 -14.94 13.97
CA LEU A 392 12.46 -14.09 14.89
C LEU A 392 13.23 -13.75 16.17
N LEU A 393 14.26 -14.50 16.55
CA LEU A 393 15.14 -14.20 17.68
C LEU A 393 16.22 -13.18 17.29
N ILE A 394 16.91 -13.40 16.16
CA ILE A 394 18.07 -12.61 15.76
C ILE A 394 17.64 -11.28 15.14
N PHE A 395 16.58 -11.26 14.34
CA PHE A 395 16.21 -10.08 13.58
C PHE A 395 15.74 -8.90 14.46
N PRO A 396 14.85 -9.07 15.46
CA PRO A 396 14.50 -7.98 16.37
C PRO A 396 15.68 -7.52 17.25
N ALA A 397 16.57 -8.43 17.66
CA ALA A 397 17.79 -8.07 18.39
C ALA A 397 18.76 -7.24 17.53
N TYR A 398 18.94 -7.61 16.25
CA TYR A 398 19.70 -6.83 15.28
C TYR A 398 19.06 -5.45 15.04
N MET A 399 17.75 -5.40 14.96
CA MET A 399 16.96 -4.17 14.87
C MET A 399 17.24 -3.23 16.06
N VAL A 400 17.25 -3.73 17.31
CA VAL A 400 17.64 -2.96 18.50
C VAL A 400 19.06 -2.44 18.39
N TYR A 401 20.01 -3.30 18.00
CA TYR A 401 21.41 -2.91 17.82
C TYR A 401 21.55 -1.75 16.83
N MET A 402 20.86 -1.83 15.68
CA MET A 402 20.86 -0.75 14.68
C MET A 402 20.27 0.53 15.25
N ILE A 403 19.15 0.46 15.96
CA ILE A 403 18.58 1.67 16.59
C ILE A 403 19.57 2.33 17.55
N CYS A 404 20.17 1.57 18.45
CA CYS A 404 21.09 2.12 19.46
C CYS A 404 22.34 2.76 18.85
N GLN A 405 22.74 2.35 17.64
CA GLN A 405 23.90 2.92 16.93
C GLN A 405 23.57 4.22 16.19
N PHE A 406 22.37 4.32 15.61
CA PHE A 406 22.02 5.43 14.72
C PHE A 406 21.23 6.55 15.41
N PHE A 407 20.57 6.26 16.53
CA PHE A 407 19.64 7.18 17.16
C PHE A 407 20.02 7.46 18.61
N HIS A 408 19.86 8.71 19.03
CA HIS A 408 19.93 9.05 20.44
C HIS A 408 18.70 8.50 21.17
N MET A 409 18.93 8.03 22.40
CA MET A 409 17.92 7.35 23.19
C MET A 409 16.91 8.34 23.76
N ASP A 410 15.78 8.48 23.08
CA ASP A 410 14.59 9.20 23.57
C ASP A 410 13.53 8.20 24.06
N PHE A 411 12.53 8.68 24.81
CA PHE A 411 11.47 7.84 25.36
C PHE A 411 10.71 7.02 24.31
N TRP A 412 10.34 7.64 23.18
CA TRP A 412 9.66 6.94 22.10
C TRP A 412 10.50 5.79 21.55
N LEU A 413 11.81 5.99 21.44
CA LEU A 413 12.74 4.97 21.00
C LEU A 413 12.90 3.84 22.03
N LEU A 414 12.85 4.19 23.32
CA LEU A 414 12.88 3.22 24.41
C LEU A 414 11.68 2.26 24.35
N ILE A 415 10.48 2.76 24.05
CA ILE A 415 9.29 1.90 23.85
C ILE A 415 9.54 0.89 22.71
N ILE A 416 10.15 1.35 21.61
CA ILE A 416 10.44 0.53 20.43
C ILE A 416 11.47 -0.56 20.74
N ILE A 417 12.56 -0.18 21.41
CA ILE A 417 13.63 -1.09 21.82
C ILE A 417 13.07 -2.13 22.79
N SER A 418 12.31 -1.69 23.79
CA SER A 418 11.65 -2.58 24.76
C SER A 418 10.74 -3.60 24.07
N SER A 419 9.90 -3.16 23.14
CA SER A 419 9.04 -4.05 22.35
C SER A 419 9.84 -5.09 21.56
N SER A 420 10.93 -4.68 20.91
CA SER A 420 11.77 -5.58 20.11
C SER A 420 12.56 -6.59 20.96
N ILE A 421 13.05 -6.16 22.14
CA ILE A 421 13.64 -7.05 23.14
C ILE A 421 12.60 -8.05 23.63
N LEU A 422 11.38 -7.57 23.89
CA LEU A 422 10.30 -8.41 24.37
C LEU A 422 9.94 -9.52 23.37
N THR A 423 9.80 -9.20 22.08
CA THR A 423 9.59 -10.20 21.03
C THR A 423 10.72 -11.24 21.04
N SER A 424 11.99 -10.81 21.13
CA SER A 424 13.14 -11.73 21.18
C SER A 424 13.10 -12.66 22.41
N LEU A 425 12.75 -12.13 23.59
CA LEU A 425 12.61 -12.91 24.82
C LEU A 425 11.48 -13.93 24.73
N GLN A 426 10.35 -13.57 24.11
CA GLN A 426 9.24 -14.49 23.89
C GLN A 426 9.64 -15.64 22.96
N VAL A 427 10.32 -15.35 21.84
CA VAL A 427 10.85 -16.39 20.94
C VAL A 427 11.82 -17.32 21.68
N LEU A 428 12.71 -16.76 22.50
CA LEU A 428 13.67 -17.54 23.28
C LEU A 428 12.95 -18.50 24.23
N GLY A 429 11.90 -18.04 24.91
CA GLY A 429 11.05 -18.87 25.77
C GLY A 429 10.44 -20.05 25.01
N THR A 430 9.81 -19.79 23.86
CA THR A 430 9.23 -20.83 22.99
C THR A 430 10.29 -21.82 22.51
N LEU A 431 11.46 -21.34 22.10
CA LEU A 431 12.56 -22.18 21.61
C LEU A 431 13.10 -23.09 22.73
N LEU A 432 13.25 -22.58 23.95
CA LEU A 432 13.69 -23.37 25.10
C LEU A 432 12.69 -24.49 25.42
N ILE A 433 11.39 -24.19 25.45
CA ILE A 433 10.35 -25.20 25.67
C ILE A 433 10.36 -26.24 24.56
N TYR A 434 10.49 -25.81 23.31
CA TYR A 434 10.60 -26.71 22.17
C TYR A 434 11.83 -27.62 22.27
N VAL A 435 12.99 -27.10 22.66
CA VAL A 435 14.21 -27.90 22.88
C VAL A 435 14.00 -28.93 23.97
N LEU A 436 13.29 -28.59 25.06
CA LEU A 436 12.94 -29.56 26.11
C LEU A 436 12.12 -30.74 25.54
N PHE A 437 11.10 -30.47 24.71
CA PHE A 437 10.34 -31.53 24.04
C PHE A 437 11.20 -32.38 23.10
N MET A 438 12.15 -31.77 22.38
CA MET A 438 13.07 -32.52 21.51
C MET A 438 14.05 -33.38 22.31
N VAL A 439 14.53 -32.91 23.45
CA VAL A 439 15.39 -33.69 24.35
C VAL A 439 14.64 -34.90 24.90
N GLU A 440 13.37 -34.75 25.28
CA GLU A 440 12.52 -35.86 25.72
C GLU A 440 12.37 -36.92 24.62
N GLU A 441 12.10 -36.50 23.38
CA GLU A 441 11.98 -37.41 22.24
C GLU A 441 13.31 -38.15 21.94
N ILE A 442 14.45 -37.45 22.01
CA ILE A 442 15.78 -38.06 21.81
C ILE A 442 16.09 -39.07 22.92
N ARG A 443 15.78 -38.72 24.18
CA ARG A 443 16.02 -39.61 25.32
C ARG A 443 15.08 -40.82 25.34
N LYS A 444 13.95 -40.79 24.62
CA LYS A 444 12.89 -41.82 24.62
C LYS A 444 12.39 -42.20 26.02
N ALA A 445 12.66 -41.36 27.01
CA ALA A 445 12.29 -41.55 28.40
C ALA A 445 11.82 -40.18 28.93
N PRO A 446 10.69 -40.14 29.66
CA PRO A 446 10.19 -38.90 30.22
C PRO A 446 11.26 -38.27 31.12
N VAL A 447 11.42 -36.95 31.02
CA VAL A 447 12.28 -36.21 31.92
C VAL A 447 11.53 -36.05 33.24
N GLU A 448 12.12 -36.51 34.35
CA GLU A 448 11.55 -36.28 35.68
C GLU A 448 11.35 -34.77 35.89
N ASN A 449 10.18 -34.40 36.40
CA ASN A 449 9.79 -33.01 36.68
C ASN A 449 9.82 -32.06 35.46
N MET A 450 9.59 -32.55 34.24
CA MET A 450 9.53 -31.71 33.04
C MET A 450 8.56 -30.51 33.20
N ASP A 451 7.40 -30.73 33.82
CA ASP A 451 6.42 -29.68 34.10
C ASP A 451 6.96 -28.57 35.00
N GLU A 452 7.84 -28.91 35.96
CA GLU A 452 8.49 -27.93 36.83
C GLU A 452 9.54 -27.12 36.08
N VAL A 453 10.34 -27.79 35.23
CA VAL A 453 11.33 -27.12 34.38
C VAL A 453 10.64 -26.18 33.40
N MET A 454 9.57 -26.63 32.74
CA MET A 454 8.77 -25.79 31.84
C MET A 454 8.14 -24.61 32.57
N TYR A 455 7.63 -24.82 33.79
CA TYR A 455 7.11 -23.73 34.63
C TYR A 455 8.20 -22.72 34.99
N PHE A 456 9.41 -23.17 35.36
CA PHE A 456 10.53 -22.29 35.70
C PHE A 456 11.04 -21.50 34.49
N VAL A 457 11.16 -22.15 33.33
CA VAL A 457 11.52 -21.47 32.07
C VAL A 457 10.47 -20.41 31.72
N ASN A 458 9.19 -20.77 31.77
CA ASN A 458 8.09 -19.85 31.50
C ASN A 458 8.07 -18.67 32.50
N GLY A 459 8.18 -18.97 33.79
CA GLY A 459 8.26 -17.97 34.84
C GLY A 459 9.43 -17.00 34.68
N THR A 460 10.60 -17.51 34.28
CA THR A 460 11.82 -16.70 34.12
C THR A 460 11.67 -15.68 32.99
N TYR A 461 11.25 -16.09 31.78
CA TYR A 461 11.11 -15.13 30.68
C TYR A 461 9.91 -14.19 30.89
N ARG A 462 8.83 -14.62 31.55
CA ARG A 462 7.72 -13.74 31.95
C ARG A 462 8.13 -12.71 32.99
N LEU A 463 9.00 -13.08 33.92
CA LEU A 463 9.61 -12.15 34.87
C LEU A 463 10.49 -11.11 34.15
N LEU A 464 11.33 -11.55 33.20
CA LEU A 464 12.13 -10.64 32.37
C LEU A 464 11.25 -9.67 31.56
N GLU A 465 10.18 -10.16 30.94
CA GLU A 465 9.17 -9.36 30.24
C GLU A 465 8.54 -8.29 31.17
N PHE A 466 8.22 -8.66 32.41
CA PHE A 466 7.71 -7.73 33.42
C PHE A 466 8.74 -6.67 33.82
N VAL A 467 10.00 -7.07 34.04
CA VAL A 467 11.11 -6.17 34.39
C VAL A 467 11.36 -5.14 33.27
N VAL A 468 11.38 -5.58 32.02
CA VAL A 468 11.53 -4.71 30.85
C VAL A 468 10.38 -3.68 30.77
N ALA A 469 9.13 -4.10 30.98
CA ALA A 469 8.00 -3.19 31.01
C ALA A 469 8.09 -2.16 32.15
N LEU A 470 8.54 -2.58 33.34
CA LEU A 470 8.72 -1.70 34.50
C LEU A 470 9.79 -0.63 34.23
N PHE A 471 10.89 -0.96 33.56
CA PHE A 471 11.90 0.01 33.15
C PHE A 471 11.35 1.08 32.20
N VAL A 472 10.50 0.70 31.24
CA VAL A 472 9.86 1.65 30.32
C VAL A 472 8.95 2.61 31.09
N VAL A 473 8.12 2.11 32.01
CA VAL A 473 7.24 2.96 32.82
C VAL A 473 8.06 3.89 33.71
N ALA A 474 9.11 3.38 34.38
CA ALA A 474 9.96 4.19 35.24
C ALA A 474 10.62 5.34 34.46
N TYR A 475 11.20 5.05 33.30
CA TYR A 475 11.78 6.09 32.45
C TYR A 475 10.74 7.06 31.92
N GLY A 476 9.57 6.59 31.46
CA GLY A 476 8.49 7.46 30.97
C GLY A 476 7.93 8.39 32.05
N VAL A 477 7.82 7.91 33.29
CA VAL A 477 7.43 8.75 34.44
C VAL A 477 8.51 9.78 34.74
N CYS A 478 9.80 9.39 34.73
CA CYS A 478 10.91 10.34 34.90
C CYS A 478 10.90 11.43 33.82
N GLU A 479 10.75 11.07 32.55
CA GLU A 479 10.66 12.04 31.45
C GLU A 479 9.44 12.96 31.60
N THR A 480 8.29 12.44 32.02
CA THR A 480 7.08 13.25 32.22
C THR A 480 7.23 14.24 33.38
N LEU A 481 7.97 13.87 34.43
CA LEU A 481 8.18 14.72 35.62
C LEU A 481 9.28 15.76 35.42
N PHE A 482 10.36 15.41 34.72
CA PHE A 482 11.55 16.27 34.56
C PHE A 482 11.70 16.88 33.17
N GLY A 483 10.96 16.40 32.17
CA GLY A 483 10.99 16.84 30.78
C GLY A 483 9.77 17.68 30.38
N GLN A 484 9.47 17.72 29.07
CA GLN A 484 8.31 18.44 28.54
C GLN A 484 7.04 17.60 28.71
N TRP A 485 6.10 18.10 29.53
CA TRP A 485 4.84 17.42 29.77
C TRP A 485 3.96 17.41 28.50
N SER A 486 3.50 16.22 28.11
CA SER A 486 2.50 16.05 27.05
C SER A 486 1.33 15.19 27.54
N VAL A 487 0.10 15.62 27.24
CA VAL A 487 -1.12 14.87 27.58
C VAL A 487 -1.10 13.48 26.94
N MET A 488 -0.77 13.43 25.65
CA MET A 488 -0.71 12.19 24.86
C MET A 488 0.34 11.21 25.40
N GLY A 489 1.55 11.69 25.69
CA GLY A 489 2.60 10.85 26.27
C GLY A 489 2.18 10.27 27.62
N SER A 490 1.57 11.11 28.47
CA SER A 490 1.05 10.68 29.78
C SER A 490 -0.03 9.61 29.64
N THR A 491 -0.96 9.74 28.69
CA THR A 491 -1.99 8.73 28.42
C THR A 491 -1.38 7.40 27.96
N ILE A 492 -0.38 7.44 27.06
CA ILE A 492 0.29 6.22 26.58
C ILE A 492 1.05 5.53 27.70
N ILE A 493 1.74 6.28 28.58
CA ILE A 493 2.41 5.72 29.76
C ILE A 493 1.40 5.05 30.69
N LEU A 494 0.23 5.68 30.93
CA LEU A 494 -0.81 5.12 31.78
C LEU A 494 -1.38 3.82 31.19
N LEU A 495 -1.69 3.80 29.89
CA LEU A 495 -2.14 2.59 29.20
C LEU A 495 -1.06 1.50 29.25
N HIS A 496 0.20 1.86 29.03
CA HIS A 496 1.32 0.93 29.11
C HIS A 496 1.47 0.34 30.51
N ALA A 497 1.39 1.17 31.56
CA ALA A 497 1.43 0.72 32.95
C ALA A 497 0.25 -0.20 33.30
N TYR A 498 -0.96 0.10 32.80
CA TYR A 498 -2.12 -0.74 33.03
C TYR A 498 -1.99 -2.11 32.35
N TYR A 499 -1.72 -2.14 31.05
CA TYR A 499 -1.71 -3.39 30.27
C TYR A 499 -0.42 -4.21 30.46
N ASN A 500 0.76 -3.58 30.44
CA ASN A 500 2.05 -4.29 30.46
C ASN A 500 2.59 -4.56 31.86
N VAL A 501 2.14 -3.82 32.88
CA VAL A 501 2.61 -3.98 34.27
C VAL A 501 1.49 -4.52 35.15
N TRP A 502 0.39 -3.78 35.34
CA TRP A 502 -0.66 -4.15 36.29
C TRP A 502 -1.37 -5.46 35.92
N LEU A 503 -1.93 -5.53 34.72
CA LEU A 503 -2.65 -6.73 34.26
C LEU A 503 -1.73 -7.96 34.21
N ARG A 504 -0.48 -7.76 33.76
CA ARG A 504 0.53 -8.83 33.71
C ARG A 504 0.93 -9.32 35.10
N ALA A 505 1.09 -8.42 36.07
CA ALA A 505 1.33 -8.79 37.47
C ALA A 505 0.15 -9.57 38.06
N GLN A 506 -1.09 -9.13 37.77
CA GLN A 506 -2.29 -9.83 38.22
C GLN A 506 -2.36 -11.26 37.66
N LEU A 507 -2.09 -11.44 36.36
CA LEU A 507 -2.06 -12.76 35.72
C LEU A 507 -0.94 -13.65 36.27
N GLY A 508 0.25 -13.07 36.49
CA GLY A 508 1.38 -13.78 37.11
C GLY A 508 1.06 -14.24 38.54
N TRP A 509 0.41 -13.38 39.32
CA TRP A 509 -0.03 -13.70 40.68
C TRP A 509 -1.07 -14.83 40.71
N GLN A 510 -2.07 -14.78 39.81
CA GLN A 510 -3.07 -15.85 39.68
C GLN A 510 -2.42 -17.18 39.29
N SER A 511 -1.48 -17.17 38.34
CA SER A 511 -0.73 -18.37 37.93
C SER A 511 0.07 -18.97 39.09
N PHE A 512 0.72 -18.12 39.90
CA PHE A 512 1.44 -18.56 41.10
C PHE A 512 0.51 -19.21 42.14
N LEU A 513 -0.64 -18.59 42.43
CA LEU A 513 -1.63 -19.15 43.36
C LEU A 513 -2.14 -20.51 42.88
N LEU A 514 -2.52 -20.62 41.60
CA LEU A 514 -2.97 -21.88 41.00
C LEU A 514 -1.90 -22.97 41.05
N ARG A 515 -0.63 -22.63 40.81
CA ARG A 515 0.47 -23.59 40.91
C ARG A 515 0.68 -24.05 42.36
N ARG A 516 0.61 -23.14 43.32
CA ARG A 516 0.72 -23.48 44.75
C ARG A 516 -0.39 -24.43 45.18
N ASP A 517 -1.62 -24.16 44.75
CA ASP A 517 -2.77 -25.02 45.04
C ASP A 517 -2.64 -26.39 44.36
N ALA A 518 -2.13 -26.45 43.13
CA ALA A 518 -1.85 -27.71 42.42
C ALA A 518 -0.79 -28.54 43.14
N VAL A 519 0.32 -27.94 43.55
CA VAL A 519 1.40 -28.62 44.32
C VAL A 519 0.86 -29.13 45.66
N HIS A 520 0.07 -28.33 46.37
CA HIS A 520 -0.55 -28.76 47.63
C HIS A 520 -1.50 -29.95 47.43
N LYS A 521 -2.31 -29.95 46.37
CA LYS A 521 -3.17 -31.08 46.02
C LYS A 521 -2.37 -32.33 45.67
N ILE A 522 -1.31 -32.21 44.87
CA ILE A 522 -0.43 -33.33 44.52
C ILE A 522 0.23 -33.92 45.78
N GLN A 523 0.74 -33.07 46.67
CA GLN A 523 1.35 -33.51 47.94
C GLN A 523 0.35 -34.16 48.90
N SER A 524 -0.94 -33.82 48.80
CA SER A 524 -2.01 -34.46 49.58
C SER A 524 -2.41 -35.84 49.08
N LEU A 525 -1.99 -36.24 47.86
CA LEU A 525 -2.28 -37.56 47.33
C LEU A 525 -1.41 -38.63 48.01
N PRO A 526 -1.98 -39.76 48.43
CA PRO A 526 -1.21 -40.84 49.04
C PRO A 526 -0.25 -41.46 48.02
N THR A 527 1.00 -41.67 48.42
CA THR A 527 1.98 -42.41 47.62
C THR A 527 1.63 -43.90 47.59
N ALA A 528 1.61 -44.50 46.40
CA ALA A 528 1.28 -45.91 46.24
C ALA A 528 2.38 -46.79 46.84
N SER A 529 1.98 -47.80 47.62
CA SER A 529 2.91 -48.82 48.14
C SER A 529 3.29 -49.82 47.05
N ALA A 530 4.47 -50.44 47.17
CA ALA A 530 4.94 -51.45 46.21
C ALA A 530 3.95 -52.64 46.03
N LEU A 531 3.20 -52.98 47.08
CA LEU A 531 2.15 -54.00 47.04
C LEU A 531 0.93 -53.59 46.21
N GLN A 532 0.51 -52.32 46.31
CA GLN A 532 -0.59 -51.78 45.51
C GLN A 532 -0.20 -51.68 44.04
N LEU A 533 1.02 -51.23 43.76
CA LEU A 533 1.60 -51.18 42.42
C LEU A 533 1.56 -52.57 41.74
N GLN A 534 1.98 -53.62 42.45
CA GLN A 534 1.87 -55.01 41.98
C GLN A 534 0.41 -55.49 41.81
N GLN A 535 -0.50 -55.16 42.72
CA GLN A 535 -1.91 -55.56 42.61
C GLN A 535 -2.64 -54.91 41.43
N TYR A 536 -2.26 -53.69 41.06
CA TYR A 536 -2.87 -52.91 39.99
C TYR A 536 -2.05 -52.93 38.68
N ASN A 537 -1.06 -53.83 38.56
CA ASN A 537 -0.21 -53.99 37.37
C ASN A 537 0.48 -52.70 36.90
N ASP A 538 0.87 -51.81 37.82
CA ASP A 538 1.48 -50.50 37.50
C ASP A 538 0.68 -49.62 36.51
N ILE A 539 -0.62 -49.89 36.34
CA ILE A 539 -1.47 -49.12 35.44
C ILE A 539 -1.68 -47.73 36.06
N CYS A 540 -1.33 -46.68 35.32
CA CYS A 540 -1.51 -45.32 35.81
C CYS A 540 -3.01 -44.98 35.84
N ALA A 541 -3.52 -44.54 36.99
CA ALA A 541 -4.93 -44.15 37.14
C ALA A 541 -5.34 -42.92 36.31
N ILE A 542 -4.38 -42.19 35.74
CA ILE A 542 -4.63 -40.99 34.92
C ILE A 542 -4.73 -41.36 33.44
N CYS A 543 -3.75 -42.08 32.90
CA CYS A 543 -3.71 -42.44 31.48
C CYS A 543 -4.27 -43.84 31.17
N TYR A 544 -4.59 -44.66 32.18
CA TYR A 544 -5.07 -46.05 32.02
C TYR A 544 -4.17 -46.89 31.10
N GLN A 545 -2.89 -46.56 31.09
CA GLN A 545 -1.77 -47.23 30.44
C GLN A 545 -0.77 -47.60 31.52
#